data_AF-A0AB39T8X7-F1
#
_entry.id   AF-A0AB39T8X7-F1
#
_cell.length_a   1.000
_cell.length_b   1.000
_cell.length_c   1.000
_cell.angle_alpha   90.00
_cell.angle_beta   90.00
_cell.angle_gamma   90.00
#
_symmetry.space_group_name_H-M   'P 1'
#
loop_
_entity.id
_entity.type
_entity.pdbx_description
1 polymer ?
#
loop_
_entity_poly.entity_id
_entity_poly.type
_entity_poly.pdbx_seq_one_letter_code
_entity_poly.pdbx_strand_id
1 'polypeptide(L)'
;MSGRRHLDWLGLTPEPERELPAAVAALRASLGTARHPPPSRAALAAAERRRVERLVLRGSRHSWLRYLAEASALVTAAALRLDEQGGEDGHADADADTRADVDTDASTAAALLVAEVILDHHRMLIGLPGAGYGRTAGDRAALESALRLLRTRSRTAGPAPTARTGDGT
;
A
#
# COMPACT_ATOMS: atom_id res chain seq x y z
N MET A 1 -33.34 1.11 -13.68
CA MET A 1 -32.69 1.27 -12.35
C MET A 1 -31.79 0.06 -12.05
N SER A 2 -30.70 -0.15 -12.80
CA SER A 2 -29.92 -1.41 -12.79
C SER A 2 -28.41 -1.25 -12.49
N GLY A 3 -28.03 -0.25 -11.69
CA GLY A 3 -26.61 -0.02 -11.36
C GLY A 3 -26.12 -0.66 -10.05
N ARG A 4 -27.02 -1.14 -9.18
CA ARG A 4 -26.65 -1.54 -7.80
C ARG A 4 -26.29 -3.02 -7.62
N ARG A 5 -26.80 -3.92 -8.47
CA ARG A 5 -26.64 -5.38 -8.28
C ARG A 5 -25.30 -5.97 -8.77
N HIS A 6 -24.51 -5.22 -9.54
CA HIS A 6 -23.22 -5.69 -10.06
C HIS A 6 -22.06 -5.47 -9.05
N LEU A 7 -22.32 -4.82 -7.92
CA LEU A 7 -21.34 -4.58 -6.84
C LEU A 7 -21.60 -5.45 -5.60
N ASP A 8 -22.61 -6.32 -5.62
CA ASP A 8 -22.93 -7.17 -4.45
C ASP A 8 -21.86 -8.25 -4.19
N TRP A 9 -21.09 -8.65 -5.22
CA TRP A 9 -19.89 -9.50 -5.07
C TRP A 9 -18.75 -8.79 -4.30
N LEU A 10 -18.69 -7.45 -4.38
CA LEU A 10 -17.76 -6.64 -3.60
C LEU A 10 -18.18 -6.50 -2.13
N GLY A 11 -19.38 -6.95 -1.73
CA GLY A 11 -19.81 -7.00 -0.34
C GLY A 11 -19.35 -8.26 0.41
N LEU A 12 -18.79 -9.25 -0.30
CA LEU A 12 -18.24 -10.50 0.26
C LEU A 12 -16.70 -10.48 0.35
N THR A 13 -16.06 -9.51 -0.30
CA THR A 13 -14.62 -9.28 -0.15
C THR A 13 -14.41 -8.49 1.14
N PRO A 14 -13.49 -8.94 2.03
CA PRO A 14 -13.12 -8.18 3.21
C PRO A 14 -12.85 -6.72 2.83
N GLU A 15 -13.30 -5.77 3.65
CA GLU A 15 -13.08 -4.33 3.44
C GLU A 15 -11.64 -3.96 3.01
N PRO A 16 -10.54 -4.57 3.55
CA PRO A 16 -9.19 -4.25 3.10
C PRO A 16 -8.91 -4.61 1.62
N GLU A 17 -9.59 -5.62 1.05
CA GLU A 17 -9.47 -5.95 -0.38
C GLU A 17 -10.13 -4.89 -1.27
N ARG A 18 -11.13 -4.16 -0.76
CA ARG A 18 -11.81 -3.07 -1.47
C ARG A 18 -10.94 -1.82 -1.56
N GLU A 19 -10.09 -1.60 -0.56
CA GLU A 19 -9.20 -0.46 -0.46
C GLU A 19 -7.89 -0.64 -1.27
N LEU A 20 -7.54 -1.88 -1.61
CA LEU A 20 -6.29 -2.22 -2.29
C LEU A 20 -6.04 -1.40 -3.59
N PRO A 21 -7.00 -1.18 -4.51
CA PRO A 21 -6.75 -0.37 -5.70
C PRO A 21 -6.40 1.09 -5.38
N ALA A 22 -6.99 1.65 -4.32
CA ALA A 22 -6.71 3.02 -3.90
C ALA A 22 -5.32 3.11 -3.26
N ALA A 23 -4.96 2.14 -2.41
CA ALA A 23 -3.66 2.08 -1.78
C ALA A 23 -2.52 1.83 -2.79
N VAL A 24 -2.70 0.93 -3.76
CA VAL A 24 -1.73 0.74 -4.87
C VAL A 24 -1.58 2.02 -5.69
N ALA A 25 -2.69 2.72 -5.97
CA ALA A 25 -2.63 4.00 -6.67
C ALA A 25 -1.86 5.08 -5.89
N ALA A 26 -2.04 5.13 -4.56
CA ALA A 26 -1.29 6.03 -3.69
C ALA A 26 0.22 5.72 -3.70
N LEU A 27 0.60 4.44 -3.63
CA LEU A 27 2.01 4.02 -3.72
C LEU A 27 2.63 4.37 -5.09
N ARG A 28 1.89 4.15 -6.18
CA ARG A 28 2.37 4.54 -7.52
C ARG A 28 2.52 6.04 -7.65
N ALA A 29 1.66 6.83 -7.00
CA ALA A 29 1.76 8.28 -6.99
C ALA A 29 2.98 8.75 -6.18
N SER A 30 3.28 8.13 -5.04
CA SER A 30 4.44 8.50 -4.21
C SER A 30 5.77 8.08 -4.81
N LEU A 31 5.81 6.96 -5.55
CA LEU A 31 7.01 6.46 -6.21
C LEU A 31 7.24 7.02 -7.64
N GLY A 32 6.22 7.63 -8.23
CA GLY A 32 6.27 8.12 -9.61
C GLY A 32 6.93 9.48 -9.74
N THR A 33 7.86 9.63 -10.69
CA THR A 33 8.30 10.95 -11.17
C THR A 33 7.17 11.58 -11.99
N ALA A 34 6.64 12.71 -11.50
CA ALA A 34 5.42 13.34 -11.98
C ALA A 34 5.36 13.53 -13.51
N ARG A 35 4.33 12.98 -14.15
CA ARG A 35 3.85 13.44 -15.47
C ARG A 35 3.09 14.74 -15.27
N HIS A 36 3.35 15.78 -16.07
CA HIS A 36 2.72 17.09 -15.89
C HIS A 36 1.57 17.31 -16.89
N PRO A 37 0.37 17.75 -16.47
CA PRO A 37 -0.10 17.84 -15.08
C PRO A 37 -0.36 16.45 -14.46
N PRO A 38 -0.11 16.28 -13.14
CA PRO A 38 -0.31 15.00 -12.49
C PRO A 38 -1.80 14.65 -12.45
N PRO A 39 -2.18 13.40 -12.79
CA PRO A 39 -3.54 12.93 -12.58
C PRO A 39 -3.90 12.98 -11.09
N SER A 40 -5.14 13.34 -10.76
CA SER A 40 -5.59 13.36 -9.36
C SER A 40 -5.51 11.97 -8.72
N ARG A 41 -5.35 11.90 -7.39
CA ARG A 41 -5.37 10.63 -6.63
C ARG A 41 -6.62 9.81 -6.93
N ALA A 42 -7.78 10.47 -7.06
CA ALA A 42 -9.04 9.83 -7.43
C ALA A 42 -9.01 9.23 -8.86
N ALA A 43 -8.40 9.93 -9.82
CA ALA A 43 -8.26 9.43 -11.19
C ALA A 43 -7.33 8.21 -11.27
N LEU A 44 -6.23 8.23 -10.50
CA LEU A 44 -5.32 7.10 -10.36
C LEU A 44 -6.02 5.89 -9.72
N ALA A 45 -6.76 6.10 -8.63
CA ALA A 45 -7.52 5.03 -7.97
C ALA A 45 -8.59 4.44 -8.89
N ALA A 46 -9.30 5.27 -9.67
CA ALA A 46 -10.28 4.80 -10.65
C ALA A 46 -9.63 4.01 -11.80
N ALA A 47 -8.42 4.41 -12.24
CA ALA A 47 -7.68 3.67 -13.25
C ALA A 47 -7.23 2.29 -12.72
N GLU A 48 -6.75 2.22 -11.48
CA GLU A 48 -6.35 0.96 -10.87
C GLU A 48 -7.55 0.05 -10.62
N ARG A 49 -8.70 0.59 -10.20
CA ARG A 49 -9.94 -0.17 -10.09
C ARG A 49 -10.35 -0.80 -11.43
N ARG A 50 -10.34 -0.03 -12.52
CA ARG A 50 -10.62 -0.57 -13.87
C ARG A 50 -9.61 -1.63 -14.31
N ARG A 51 -8.35 -1.53 -13.86
CA ARG A 51 -7.32 -2.54 -14.12
C ARG A 51 -7.64 -3.84 -13.39
N VAL A 52 -7.94 -3.77 -12.10
CA VAL A 52 -8.34 -4.92 -11.28
C VAL A 52 -9.64 -5.54 -11.79
N GLU A 53 -10.66 -4.74 -12.12
CA GLU A 53 -11.90 -5.23 -12.71
C GLU A 53 -11.66 -6.03 -14.00
N ARG A 54 -10.78 -5.54 -14.90
CA ARG A 54 -10.40 -6.30 -16.10
C ARG A 54 -9.64 -7.58 -15.77
N LEU A 55 -8.76 -7.57 -14.77
CA LEU A 55 -8.06 -8.77 -14.32
C LEU A 55 -9.01 -9.81 -13.74
N VAL A 56 -10.01 -9.39 -12.97
CA VAL A 56 -11.02 -10.29 -12.39
C VAL A 56 -11.93 -10.85 -13.48
N LEU A 57 -12.42 -10.00 -14.39
CA LEU A 57 -13.41 -10.41 -15.40
C LEU A 57 -12.81 -11.15 -16.60
N ARG A 58 -11.55 -10.85 -16.95
CA ARG A 58 -10.92 -11.31 -18.21
C ARG A 58 -9.50 -11.84 -18.01
N GLY A 59 -8.96 -11.77 -16.80
CA GLY A 59 -7.60 -12.19 -16.53
C GLY A 59 -7.45 -13.70 -16.40
N SER A 60 -6.20 -14.13 -16.45
CA SER A 60 -5.78 -15.46 -16.06
C SER A 60 -5.14 -15.44 -14.68
N ARG A 61 -5.03 -16.61 -14.06
CA ARG A 61 -4.24 -16.81 -12.83
C ARG A 61 -2.82 -16.23 -12.95
N HIS A 62 -2.20 -16.36 -14.12
CA HIS A 62 -0.87 -15.80 -14.38
C HIS A 62 -0.88 -14.26 -14.36
N SER A 63 -1.86 -13.62 -15.00
CA SER A 63 -1.98 -12.16 -14.98
C SER A 63 -2.31 -11.61 -13.58
N TRP A 64 -3.05 -12.39 -12.77
CA TRP A 64 -3.33 -12.05 -11.38
C TRP A 64 -2.08 -12.14 -10.51
N LEU A 65 -1.31 -13.23 -10.59
CA LEU A 65 -0.05 -13.36 -9.85
C LEU A 65 0.96 -12.28 -10.24
N ARG A 66 1.03 -11.93 -11.53
CA ARG A 66 1.88 -10.82 -12.00
C ARG A 66 1.45 -9.49 -11.35
N TYR A 67 0.15 -9.24 -11.24
CA TYR A 67 -0.36 -8.05 -10.57
C TYR A 67 0.05 -8.00 -9.09
N LEU A 68 -0.05 -9.13 -8.37
CA LEU A 68 0.39 -9.21 -6.98
C LEU A 68 1.91 -9.01 -6.82
N ALA A 69 2.71 -9.55 -7.76
CA ALA A 69 4.15 -9.33 -7.77
C ALA A 69 4.51 -7.86 -8.01
N GLU A 70 3.83 -7.19 -8.94
CA GLU A 70 3.99 -5.75 -9.17
C GLU A 70 3.64 -4.92 -7.93
N ALA A 71 2.52 -5.24 -7.27
CA ALA A 71 2.11 -4.54 -6.05
C ALA A 71 3.08 -4.81 -4.89
N SER A 72 3.63 -6.02 -4.78
CA SER A 72 4.68 -6.36 -3.81
C SER A 72 5.96 -5.55 -4.04
N ALA A 73 6.36 -5.38 -5.31
CA ALA A 73 7.52 -4.56 -5.67
C ALA A 73 7.34 -3.09 -5.28
N LEU A 74 6.13 -2.54 -5.40
CA LEU A 74 5.83 -1.17 -4.95
C LEU A 74 5.99 -1.02 -3.43
N VAL A 75 5.51 -2.00 -2.65
CA VAL A 75 5.68 -2.01 -1.19
C VAL A 75 7.16 -2.05 -0.83
N THR A 76 7.95 -2.91 -1.48
CA THR A 76 9.39 -3.01 -1.21
C THR A 76 10.11 -1.71 -1.57
N ALA A 77 9.80 -1.09 -2.71
CA ALA A 77 10.37 0.19 -3.10
C ALA A 77 10.02 1.33 -2.12
N ALA A 78 8.78 1.38 -1.63
CA ALA A 78 8.36 2.35 -0.62
C ALA A 78 9.11 2.15 0.71
N ALA A 79 9.28 0.89 1.16
CA ALA A 79 10.02 0.60 2.38
C ALA A 79 11.50 0.99 2.27
N LEU A 80 12.15 0.75 1.12
CA LEU A 80 13.54 1.15 0.89
C LEU A 80 13.70 2.67 0.87
N ARG A 81 12.80 3.40 0.19
CA ARG A 81 12.82 4.87 0.17
C ARG A 81 12.69 5.47 1.56
N LEU A 82 11.85 4.90 2.43
CA LEU A 82 11.69 5.37 3.81
C LEU A 82 12.94 5.14 4.67
N ASP A 83 13.65 4.04 4.42
CA ASP A 83 14.94 3.75 5.07
C ASP A 83 16.00 4.79 4.66
N GLU A 84 16.04 5.15 3.38
CA GLU A 84 16.92 6.20 2.85
C GLU A 84 16.59 7.59 3.42
N GLN A 85 15.31 7.94 3.53
CA GLN A 85 14.86 9.26 4.02
C GLN A 85 15.11 9.48 5.52
N GLY A 86 15.16 8.42 6.34
CA GLY A 86 15.46 8.52 7.77
C GLY A 86 16.91 8.90 8.10
N GLY A 87 17.79 9.00 7.09
CA GLY A 87 19.18 9.43 7.25
C GLY A 87 19.41 10.94 7.04
N GLU A 88 18.43 11.68 6.53
CA GLU A 88 18.56 13.09 6.12
C GLU A 88 17.73 14.06 6.98
N ASP A 89 17.57 13.79 8.28
CA ASP A 89 16.91 14.67 9.26
C ASP A 89 17.79 15.89 9.58
N GLY A 90 18.02 16.77 8.60
CA GLY A 90 18.96 17.88 8.70
C GLY A 90 18.57 19.12 7.87
N HIS A 91 17.69 19.94 8.44
CA HIS A 91 17.56 21.38 8.20
C HIS A 91 17.00 21.84 6.83
N ALA A 92 15.68 21.70 6.61
CA ALA A 92 14.96 22.40 5.54
C ALA A 92 13.56 22.90 5.99
N ASP A 93 13.03 23.89 5.28
CA ASP A 93 11.80 24.67 5.53
C ASP A 93 10.61 23.91 6.17
N ALA A 94 10.15 24.38 7.34
CA ALA A 94 9.13 23.73 8.16
C ALA A 94 7.75 23.50 7.47
N ASP A 95 7.37 24.37 6.51
CA ASP A 95 6.09 24.26 5.79
C ASP A 95 6.13 23.22 4.66
N ALA A 96 7.30 22.97 4.08
CA ALA A 96 7.51 21.91 3.10
C ALA A 96 7.66 20.56 3.82
N ASP A 97 8.35 20.56 4.96
CA ASP A 97 8.56 19.41 5.82
C ASP A 97 7.23 18.82 6.30
N THR A 98 6.30 19.65 6.77
CA THR A 98 4.97 19.18 7.23
C THR A 98 4.16 18.50 6.12
N ARG A 99 4.19 19.02 4.87
CA ARG A 99 3.46 18.39 3.75
C ARG A 99 4.13 17.08 3.31
N ALA A 100 5.46 17.06 3.28
CA ALA A 100 6.22 15.88 2.96
C ALA A 100 6.00 14.77 3.98
N ASP A 101 5.93 15.12 5.27
CA ASP A 101 5.68 14.18 6.36
C ASP A 101 4.27 13.57 6.27
N VAL A 102 3.23 14.38 6.04
CA VAL A 102 1.85 13.89 5.82
C VAL A 102 1.75 12.96 4.60
N ASP A 103 2.43 13.28 3.50
CA ASP A 103 2.44 12.41 2.32
C ASP A 103 3.25 11.12 2.54
N THR A 104 4.29 11.19 3.37
CA THR A 104 5.11 10.04 3.79
C THR A 104 4.33 9.10 4.70
N ASP A 105 3.56 9.64 5.65
CA ASP A 105 2.65 8.90 6.51
C ASP A 105 1.54 8.23 5.70
N ALA A 106 0.91 8.96 4.78
CA ALA A 106 -0.11 8.42 3.90
C ALA A 106 0.45 7.30 2.99
N SER A 107 1.67 7.45 2.48
CA SER A 107 2.36 6.42 1.71
C SER A 107 2.72 5.20 2.57
N THR A 108 3.15 5.42 3.82
CA THR A 108 3.45 4.35 4.77
C THR A 108 2.19 3.54 5.12
N ALA A 109 1.08 4.22 5.41
CA ALA A 109 -0.21 3.59 5.65
C ALA A 109 -0.70 2.79 4.43
N ALA A 110 -0.57 3.34 3.23
CA ALA A 110 -0.90 2.64 1.99
C ALA A 110 -0.01 1.39 1.77
N ALA A 111 1.29 1.48 2.06
CA ALA A 111 2.23 0.36 1.94
C ALA A 111 1.87 -0.77 2.91
N LEU A 112 1.55 -0.44 4.16
CA LEU A 112 1.11 -1.41 5.17
C LEU A 112 -0.14 -2.16 4.72
N LEU A 113 -1.17 -1.43 4.27
CA LEU A 113 -2.43 -2.02 3.81
C LEU A 113 -2.21 -2.99 2.64
N VAL A 114 -1.47 -2.55 1.62
CA VAL A 114 -1.19 -3.39 0.43
C VAL A 114 -0.42 -4.65 0.83
N ALA A 115 0.60 -4.51 1.69
CA ALA A 115 1.43 -5.62 2.12
C ALA A 115 0.64 -6.67 2.90
N GLU A 116 -0.24 -6.24 3.80
CA GLU A 116 -1.07 -7.14 4.61
C GLU A 116 -2.05 -7.93 3.76
N VAL A 117 -2.76 -7.26 2.83
CA VAL A 117 -3.71 -7.92 1.93
C VAL A 117 -3.02 -8.94 1.03
N ILE A 118 -1.88 -8.60 0.44
CA ILE A 118 -1.17 -9.53 -0.46
C ILE A 118 -0.61 -10.73 0.32
N LEU A 119 -0.10 -10.52 1.54
CA LEU A 119 0.36 -11.61 2.39
C LEU A 119 -0.78 -12.56 2.76
N ASP A 120 -1.95 -12.03 3.08
CA ASP A 120 -3.13 -12.86 3.35
C ASP A 120 -3.50 -13.70 2.12
N HIS A 121 -3.56 -13.08 0.94
CA HIS A 121 -3.81 -13.79 -0.31
C HIS A 121 -2.78 -14.90 -0.60
N HIS A 122 -1.50 -14.64 -0.37
CA HIS A 122 -0.45 -15.65 -0.54
C HIS A 122 -0.55 -16.78 0.50
N ARG A 123 -0.97 -16.49 1.73
CA ARG A 123 -1.16 -17.50 2.79
C ARG A 123 -2.35 -18.39 2.51
N MET A 124 -3.43 -17.86 1.95
CA MET A 124 -4.59 -18.66 1.52
C MET A 124 -4.23 -19.75 0.50
N LEU A 125 -3.11 -19.62 -0.23
CA LEU A 125 -2.66 -20.64 -1.19
C LEU A 125 -2.12 -21.92 -0.51
N ILE A 126 -1.83 -21.91 0.80
CA ILE A 126 -1.20 -23.05 1.51
C ILE A 126 -2.07 -24.31 1.50
N GLY A 127 -3.40 -24.15 1.46
CA GLY A 127 -4.36 -25.24 1.43
C GLY A 127 -4.76 -25.71 0.03
N LEU A 128 -4.24 -25.06 -1.02
CA LEU A 128 -4.62 -25.39 -2.40
C LEU A 128 -3.62 -26.38 -3.03
N PRO A 129 -4.11 -27.39 -3.77
CA PRO A 129 -3.22 -28.33 -4.46
C PRO A 129 -2.35 -27.62 -5.51
N GLY A 130 -1.10 -28.08 -5.62
CA GLY A 130 -0.14 -27.62 -6.62
C GLY A 130 0.89 -26.60 -6.10
N ALA A 131 1.81 -26.18 -6.98
CA ALA A 131 2.96 -25.34 -6.61
C ALA A 131 2.62 -23.85 -6.36
N GLY A 132 1.35 -23.51 -6.11
CA GLY A 132 0.89 -22.12 -5.95
C GLY A 132 1.57 -21.41 -4.78
N TYR A 133 1.55 -22.04 -3.61
CA TYR A 133 2.14 -21.51 -2.37
C TYR A 133 3.68 -21.41 -2.42
N GLY A 134 4.33 -22.40 -3.05
CA GLY A 134 5.78 -22.38 -3.23
C GLY A 134 6.25 -21.24 -4.13
N ARG A 135 5.50 -20.95 -5.20
CA ARG A 135 5.84 -19.87 -6.14
C ARG A 135 5.80 -18.47 -5.53
N THR A 136 5.00 -18.25 -4.50
CA THR A 136 4.89 -16.94 -3.83
C THR A 136 5.83 -16.81 -2.62
N ALA A 137 6.71 -17.80 -2.37
CA ALA A 137 7.61 -17.79 -1.21
C ALA A 137 8.56 -16.57 -1.19
N GLY A 138 9.12 -16.20 -2.36
CA GLY A 138 9.96 -15.02 -2.50
C GLY A 138 9.20 -13.73 -2.16
N ASP A 139 8.02 -13.55 -2.75
CA ASP A 139 7.17 -12.38 -2.49
C ASP A 139 6.76 -12.29 -1.02
N ARG A 140 6.42 -13.41 -0.38
CA ARG A 140 6.11 -13.43 1.06
C ARG A 140 7.29 -12.98 1.90
N ALA A 141 8.50 -13.49 1.64
CA ALA A 141 9.70 -13.11 2.39
C ALA A 141 10.04 -11.62 2.23
N ALA A 142 9.89 -11.08 1.01
CA ALA A 142 10.09 -9.66 0.73
C ALA A 142 9.07 -8.78 1.46
N LEU A 143 7.77 -9.13 1.39
CA LEU A 143 6.70 -8.40 2.06
C LEU A 143 6.83 -8.45 3.59
N GLU A 144 7.19 -9.59 4.17
CA GLU A 144 7.41 -9.72 5.61
C GLU A 144 8.60 -8.85 6.07
N SER A 145 9.64 -8.73 5.25
CA SER A 145 10.77 -7.85 5.53
C SER A 145 10.38 -6.38 5.41
N ALA A 146 9.66 -6.00 4.36
CA ALA A 146 9.14 -4.64 4.19
C ALA A 146 8.20 -4.23 5.33
N LEU A 147 7.29 -5.11 5.77
CA LEU A 147 6.40 -4.84 6.91
C LEU A 147 7.17 -4.56 8.20
N ARG A 148 8.28 -5.25 8.45
CA ARG A 148 9.11 -4.98 9.64
C ARG A 148 9.70 -3.57 9.59
N LEU A 149 10.16 -3.11 8.43
CA LEU A 149 10.67 -1.75 8.24
C LEU A 149 9.56 -0.71 8.43
N LEU A 150 8.44 -0.88 7.73
CA LEU A 150 7.29 0.04 7.77
C LEU A 150 6.73 0.22 9.19
N ARG A 151 6.56 -0.89 9.94
CA ARG A 151 6.09 -0.85 11.34
C ARG A 151 7.11 -0.28 12.31
N THR A 152 8.39 -0.34 11.98
CA THR A 152 9.43 0.31 12.79
C THR A 152 9.37 1.80 12.58
N ARG A 153 9.29 2.25 11.31
CA ARG A 153 9.10 3.67 10.97
C ARG A 153 7.82 4.25 11.58
N SER A 154 6.68 3.57 11.44
CA SER A 154 5.40 4.07 11.98
C SER A 154 5.38 4.21 13.51
N ARG A 155 6.20 3.41 14.22
CA ARG A 155 6.37 3.55 15.68
C ARG A 155 7.26 4.73 16.04
N THR A 156 8.31 4.98 15.25
CA THR A 156 9.20 6.13 15.44
C THR A 156 8.50 7.46 15.12
N ALA A 157 7.61 7.47 14.12
CA ALA A 157 6.76 8.61 13.77
C ALA A 157 5.57 8.82 14.75
N GLY A 158 5.47 8.03 15.82
CA GLY A 158 4.40 8.14 16.81
C GLY A 158 4.35 9.55 17.44
N PRO A 159 3.16 9.97 17.94
CA PRO A 159 2.90 11.36 18.30
C PRO A 159 3.94 11.86 19.31
N ALA A 160 4.54 13.01 19.02
CA ALA A 160 5.46 13.71 19.91
C ALA A 160 4.88 13.71 21.34
N PRO A 161 5.70 13.44 22.38
CA PRO A 161 5.21 13.35 23.74
C PRO A 161 4.53 14.68 24.09
N THR A 162 3.19 14.65 24.16
CA THR A 162 2.40 15.80 24.58
C THR A 162 2.93 16.20 25.95
N ALA A 163 3.56 17.37 26.01
CA ALA A 163 4.11 17.93 27.22
C ALA A 163 3.03 17.84 28.30
N ARG A 164 3.34 17.08 29.34
CA ARG A 164 2.55 16.99 30.56
C ARG A 164 2.55 18.38 31.17
N THR A 165 1.57 19.20 30.82
CA THR A 165 1.31 20.48 31.50
C THR A 165 0.93 20.11 32.92
N GLY A 166 1.92 20.17 33.82
CA GLY A 166 1.70 20.12 35.24
C GLY A 166 0.96 21.39 35.61
N ASP A 167 -0.35 21.28 35.78
CA ASP A 167 -1.13 22.31 36.45
C ASP A 167 -1.05 22.01 37.94
N GLY A 168 -0.14 22.72 38.59
CA GLY A 168 -0.12 22.84 40.04
C GLY A 168 -0.77 24.16 40.39
N THR A 169 -1.92 24.11 41.05
CA THR A 169 -2.25 25.04 42.14
C THR A 169 -3.25 24.38 43.08
#